data_AF-A0A1G1ETY3-F1
#
_entry.id   AF-A0A1G1ETY3-F1
#
_cell.length_a   1.000
_cell.length_b   1.000
_cell.length_c   1.000
_cell.angle_alpha   90.00
_cell.angle_beta   90.00
_cell.angle_gamma   90.00
#
_symmetry.space_group_name_H-M   'P 1'
#
loop_
_entity.id
_entity.type
_entity.pdbx_description
1 polymer ?
#
loop_
_entity_poly.entity_id
_entity_poly.type
_entity_poly.pdbx_seq_one_letter_code
_entity_poly.pdbx_strand_id
1 'polypeptide(L)'
;MTHLYEDLINVLEKEFSLCTQLVELLQREKDIIVSLDPAALEALLKDKEAITVEIKLCDEARERILGALGFENKTISEVADIAEHGFRERLSSIASKFTAIIHSISELNRFNSVLIEKSLYYIKTSYNFLNTFDVAARPKISVEA
;
A
#
# COMPACT_ATOMS: atom_id res chain seq x y z
N MET A 1 -13.55 -16.06 27.39
CA MET A 1 -12.43 -16.40 26.47
C MET A 1 -12.92 -16.60 25.04
N THR A 2 -13.95 -17.41 24.79
CA THR A 2 -14.60 -17.61 23.47
C THR A 2 -14.98 -16.30 22.75
N HIS A 3 -15.58 -15.33 23.45
CA HIS A 3 -15.96 -14.04 22.85
C HIS A 3 -14.76 -13.22 22.34
N LEU A 4 -13.62 -13.27 23.06
CA LEU A 4 -12.41 -12.55 22.66
C LEU A 4 -11.78 -13.13 21.38
N TYR A 5 -11.89 -14.44 21.16
CA TYR A 5 -11.46 -15.05 19.90
C TYR A 5 -12.36 -14.66 18.73
N GLU A 6 -13.67 -14.56 18.93
CA GLU A 6 -14.58 -14.03 17.90
C GLU A 6 -14.28 -12.56 17.59
N ASP A 7 -14.07 -11.73 18.61
CA ASP A 7 -13.68 -10.32 18.43
C ASP A 7 -12.37 -10.19 17.63
N LEU A 8 -11.37 -11.02 17.95
CA LEU A 8 -10.10 -11.07 17.23
C LEU A 8 -10.32 -11.44 15.76
N ILE A 9 -11.13 -12.47 15.48
CA ILE A 9 -11.42 -12.89 14.11
C ILE A 9 -12.13 -11.78 13.34
N ASN A 10 -13.13 -11.12 13.94
CA ASN A 10 -13.86 -10.03 13.30
C ASN A 10 -12.93 -8.85 12.94
N VAL A 11 -12.01 -8.50 13.84
CA VAL A 11 -11.00 -7.45 13.57
C VAL A 11 -10.08 -7.87 12.44
N LEU A 12 -9.59 -9.11 12.45
CA LEU A 12 -8.70 -9.63 11.40
C LEU A 12 -9.38 -9.74 10.03
N GLU A 13 -10.65 -10.13 9.98
CA GLU A 13 -11.41 -10.19 8.73
C GLU A 13 -11.64 -8.77 8.16
N LYS A 14 -11.93 -7.79 9.02
CA LYS A 14 -12.01 -6.38 8.62
C LYS A 14 -10.66 -5.88 8.09
N GLU A 15 -9.58 -6.13 8.82
CA GLU A 15 -8.23 -5.73 8.43
C GLU A 15 -7.84 -6.37 7.08
N PHE A 16 -8.17 -7.64 6.87
CA PHE A 16 -7.95 -8.33 5.59
C PHE A 16 -8.73 -7.69 4.44
N SER A 17 -9.98 -7.27 4.66
CA SER A 17 -10.77 -6.54 3.67
C SER A 17 -10.11 -5.20 3.31
N LEU A 18 -9.60 -4.46 4.29
CA LEU A 18 -8.89 -3.20 4.06
C LEU A 18 -7.59 -3.42 3.27
N CYS A 19 -6.83 -4.46 3.61
CA CYS A 19 -5.65 -4.84 2.84
C CYS A 19 -6.00 -5.20 1.38
N THR A 20 -7.17 -5.80 1.15
CA THR A 20 -7.64 -6.13 -0.21
C THR A 20 -7.95 -4.86 -1.00
N GLN A 21 -8.64 -3.90 -0.39
CA GLN A 21 -8.88 -2.59 -1.01
C GLN A 21 -7.56 -1.84 -1.29
N LEU A 22 -6.56 -1.96 -0.41
CA LEU A 22 -5.23 -1.40 -0.65
C LEU A 22 -4.55 -2.05 -1.87
N VAL A 23 -4.66 -3.37 -2.03
CA VAL A 23 -4.17 -4.07 -3.24
C VAL A 23 -4.81 -3.51 -4.50
N GLU A 24 -6.13 -3.27 -4.50
CA GLU A 24 -6.83 -2.67 -5.64
C GLU A 24 -6.35 -1.23 -5.93
N LEU A 25 -6.09 -0.43 -4.90
CA LEU A 25 -5.51 0.91 -5.07
C LEU A 25 -4.09 0.84 -5.66
N LEU A 26 -3.28 -0.11 -5.22
CA LEU A 26 -1.92 -0.31 -5.74
C LEU A 26 -1.92 -0.80 -7.18
N GLN A 27 -2.89 -1.63 -7.57
CA GLN A 27 -3.07 -2.03 -8.96
C GLN A 27 -3.48 -0.84 -9.84
N ARG A 28 -4.42 0.01 -9.36
CA ARG A 28 -4.83 1.23 -10.07
C ARG A 28 -3.71 2.26 -10.19
N GLU A 29 -2.84 2.33 -9.19
CA GLU A 29 -1.68 3.24 -9.19
C GLU A 29 -0.81 3.05 -10.42
N LYS A 30 -0.58 1.79 -10.83
CA LYS A 30 0.18 1.48 -12.03
C LYS A 30 -0.37 2.23 -13.25
N ASP A 31 -1.68 2.13 -13.49
CA ASP A 31 -2.31 2.73 -14.66
C ASP A 31 -2.24 4.25 -14.61
N ILE A 32 -2.43 4.82 -13.41
CA ILE A 32 -2.30 6.26 -13.17
C ILE A 32 -0.87 6.75 -13.44
N ILE A 33 0.15 6.05 -12.94
CA ILE A 33 1.57 6.41 -13.19
C ILE A 33 1.87 6.36 -14.70
N VAL A 34 1.37 5.35 -15.42
CA VAL A 34 1.57 5.25 -16.88
C VAL A 34 0.89 6.41 -17.60
N SER A 35 -0.29 6.83 -17.15
CA SER A 35 -1.03 7.95 -17.75
C SER A 35 -0.42 9.34 -17.47
N LEU A 36 0.49 9.44 -16.49
CA LEU A 36 1.08 10.70 -16.01
C LEU A 36 0.04 11.75 -15.60
N ASP A 37 -1.10 11.31 -15.06
CA ASP A 37 -2.18 12.18 -14.57
C ASP A 37 -1.95 12.58 -13.09
N PRO A 38 -1.54 13.84 -12.81
CA PRO A 38 -1.26 14.28 -11.45
C PRO A 38 -2.52 14.40 -10.59
N ALA A 39 -3.69 14.71 -11.17
CA ALA A 39 -4.93 14.85 -10.43
C ALA A 39 -5.46 13.48 -9.98
N ALA A 40 -5.40 12.49 -10.87
CA ALA A 40 -5.74 11.11 -10.53
C ALA A 40 -4.78 10.54 -9.47
N LEU A 41 -3.49 10.87 -9.55
CA LEU A 41 -2.51 10.45 -8.55
C LEU A 41 -2.79 11.06 -7.17
N GLU A 42 -3.12 12.35 -7.10
CA GLU A 42 -3.47 13.02 -5.85
C GLU A 42 -4.73 12.41 -5.20
N ALA A 43 -5.75 12.12 -6.00
CA ALA A 43 -6.96 11.45 -5.51
C ALA A 43 -6.65 10.05 -4.97
N LEU A 44 -5.83 9.26 -5.67
CA LEU A 44 -5.42 7.94 -5.24
C LEU A 44 -4.63 7.97 -3.92
N LEU A 45 -3.76 8.96 -3.73
CA LEU A 45 -3.00 9.12 -2.49
C LEU A 45 -3.94 9.37 -1.30
N LYS A 46 -4.97 10.21 -1.47
CA LYS A 46 -5.98 10.45 -0.41
C LYS A 46 -6.73 9.17 -0.03
N ASP A 47 -7.12 8.35 -1.02
CA ASP A 47 -7.77 7.07 -0.78
C ASP A 47 -6.85 6.11 0.00
N LYS A 48 -5.56 6.04 -0.37
CA LYS A 48 -4.56 5.22 0.34
C LYS A 48 -4.32 5.70 1.76
N GLU A 49 -4.26 7.01 1.99
CA GLU A 49 -4.11 7.58 3.32
C GLU A 49 -5.28 7.19 4.22
N ALA A 50 -6.51 7.31 3.71
CA ALA A 50 -7.72 6.91 4.45
C ALA A 50 -7.67 5.42 4.85
N ILE A 51 -7.39 4.53 3.90
CA ILE A 51 -7.31 3.08 4.18
C ILE A 51 -6.17 2.77 5.16
N THR A 52 -5.02 3.43 5.03
CA THR A 52 -3.88 3.20 5.93
C THR A 52 -4.21 3.60 7.37
N VAL A 53 -5.00 4.67 7.57
CA VAL A 53 -5.50 5.05 8.90
C VAL A 53 -6.44 3.97 9.45
N GLU A 54 -7.34 3.43 8.64
CA GLU A 54 -8.26 2.37 9.08
C GLU A 54 -7.54 1.06 9.43
N ILE A 55 -6.50 0.69 8.67
CA ILE A 55 -5.65 -0.47 8.97
C ILE A 55 -4.98 -0.27 10.34
N LYS A 56 -4.41 0.90 10.62
CA LYS A 56 -3.80 1.20 11.92
C LYS A 56 -4.79 1.07 13.08
N LEU A 57 -6.03 1.51 12.90
CA LEU A 57 -7.07 1.35 13.92
C LEU A 57 -7.41 -0.13 14.17
N CYS A 58 -7.37 -0.96 13.12
CA CYS A 58 -7.55 -2.41 13.26
C CYS A 58 -6.36 -3.06 13.96
N ASP A 59 -5.12 -2.65 13.64
CA ASP A 59 -3.92 -3.09 14.34
C ASP A 59 -4.00 -2.78 15.84
N GLU A 60 -4.36 -1.55 16.21
CA GLU A 60 -4.53 -1.15 17.61
C GLU A 60 -5.64 -1.93 18.33
N ALA A 61 -6.73 -2.28 17.62
CA ALA A 61 -7.77 -3.13 18.17
C ALA A 61 -7.27 -4.57 18.36
N ARG A 62 -6.54 -5.12 17.39
CA ARG A 62 -5.93 -6.45 17.44
C ARG A 62 -4.97 -6.56 18.62
N GLU A 63 -4.04 -5.62 18.78
CA GLU A 63 -3.08 -5.62 19.89
C GLU A 63 -3.78 -5.58 21.25
N ARG A 64 -4.85 -4.78 21.41
CA ARG A 64 -5.65 -4.76 22.64
C ARG A 64 -6.31 -6.10 22.94
N ILE A 65 -6.85 -6.76 21.92
CA ILE A 65 -7.51 -8.08 22.09
C ILE A 65 -6.46 -9.16 22.41
N LEU A 66 -5.30 -9.14 21.74
CA LEU A 66 -4.19 -10.05 22.04
C LEU A 66 -3.67 -9.86 23.47
N GLY A 67 -3.56 -8.62 23.94
CA GLY A 67 -3.25 -8.31 25.34
C GLY A 67 -4.27 -8.89 26.32
N ALA A 68 -5.56 -8.72 26.04
CA ALA A 68 -6.63 -9.30 26.87
C ALA A 68 -6.64 -10.84 26.87
N LEU A 69 -6.14 -11.48 25.82
CA LEU A 69 -5.96 -12.94 25.72
C LEU A 69 -4.65 -13.43 26.36
N GLY A 70 -3.74 -12.54 26.77
CA GLY A 70 -2.41 -12.90 27.28
C GLY A 70 -1.44 -13.37 26.17
N PHE A 71 -1.68 -12.97 24.93
CA PHE A 71 -0.89 -13.33 23.75
C PHE A 71 -0.08 -12.15 23.20
N GLU A 72 0.31 -11.24 24.09
CA GLU A 72 1.20 -10.13 23.75
C GLU A 72 2.47 -10.68 23.05
N ASN A 73 2.81 -10.09 21.90
CA ASN A 73 3.94 -10.48 21.05
C ASN A 73 3.81 -11.84 20.32
N LYS A 74 2.64 -12.48 20.31
CA LYS A 74 2.41 -13.68 19.49
C LYS A 74 1.86 -13.32 18.12
N THR A 75 2.34 -14.04 17.12
CA THR A 75 1.78 -14.03 15.78
C THR A 75 0.41 -14.71 15.76
N ILE A 76 -0.44 -14.37 14.78
CA ILE A 76 -1.75 -15.01 14.62
C ILE A 76 -1.64 -16.53 14.40
N SER A 77 -0.57 -16.99 13.76
CA SER A 77 -0.27 -18.42 13.61
C SER A 77 -0.02 -19.08 14.97
N GLU A 78 0.80 -18.48 15.84
CA GLU A 78 1.03 -18.99 17.20
C GLU A 78 -0.22 -18.94 18.06
N VAL A 79 -1.07 -17.92 17.89
CA VAL A 79 -2.38 -17.85 18.57
C VAL A 79 -3.29 -18.98 18.09
N ALA A 80 -3.30 -19.30 16.80
CA ALA A 80 -4.07 -20.42 16.25
C ALA A 80 -3.64 -21.78 16.84
N ASP A 81 -2.34 -21.97 17.05
CA ASP A 81 -1.80 -23.21 17.64
C ASP A 81 -2.24 -23.40 19.10
N ILE A 82 -2.44 -22.31 19.85
CA ILE A 82 -2.85 -22.33 21.26
C ILE A 82 -4.37 -22.33 21.42
N ALA A 83 -5.09 -21.81 20.43
CA ALA A 83 -6.55 -21.68 20.48
C ALA A 83 -7.27 -23.05 20.51
N GLU A 84 -8.45 -23.04 21.13
CA GLU A 84 -9.35 -24.20 21.14
C GLU A 84 -9.73 -24.63 19.72
N HIS A 85 -10.06 -25.91 19.53
CA HIS A 85 -10.28 -26.53 18.22
C HIS A 85 -11.27 -25.76 17.31
N GLY A 86 -12.27 -25.08 17.88
CA GLY A 86 -13.25 -24.29 17.11
C GLY A 86 -12.69 -23.02 16.45
N PHE A 87 -11.59 -22.46 16.96
CA PHE A 87 -11.00 -21.20 16.46
C PHE A 87 -9.71 -21.41 15.67
N ARG A 88 -8.98 -22.50 15.95
CA ARG A 88 -7.70 -22.82 15.31
C ARG A 88 -7.78 -22.75 13.78
N GLU A 89 -8.77 -23.42 13.17
CA GLU A 89 -8.88 -23.46 11.70
C GLU A 89 -9.15 -22.08 11.09
N ARG A 90 -10.03 -21.28 11.71
CA ARG A 90 -10.34 -19.92 11.25
C ARG A 90 -9.12 -19.01 11.35
N LEU A 91 -8.43 -19.01 12.50
CA LEU A 91 -7.23 -18.20 12.71
C LEU A 91 -6.07 -18.62 11.78
N SER A 92 -5.86 -19.92 11.59
CA SER A 92 -4.84 -20.43 10.66
C SER A 92 -5.13 -20.06 9.19
N SER A 93 -6.40 -20.13 8.78
CA SER A 93 -6.84 -19.68 7.46
C SER A 93 -6.57 -18.19 7.27
N ILE A 94 -6.92 -17.36 8.27
CA ILE A 94 -6.68 -15.92 8.25
C ILE A 94 -5.18 -15.61 8.18
N ALA A 95 -4.34 -16.26 9.00
CA ALA A 95 -2.89 -16.07 8.97
C ALA A 95 -2.29 -16.37 7.58
N SER A 96 -2.76 -17.44 6.94
CA SER A 96 -2.34 -17.82 5.58
C SER A 96 -2.75 -16.76 4.55
N LYS A 97 -3.99 -16.24 4.64
CA LYS A 97 -4.49 -15.16 3.78
C LYS A 97 -3.66 -13.87 3.96
N PHE A 98 -3.33 -13.51 5.19
CA PHE A 98 -2.48 -12.35 5.47
C PHE A 98 -1.08 -12.49 4.88
N THR A 99 -0.49 -13.68 4.93
CA THR A 99 0.82 -13.92 4.32
C THR A 99 0.77 -13.66 2.80
N ALA A 100 -0.27 -14.16 2.12
CA ALA A 100 -0.44 -13.95 0.69
C ALA A 100 -0.70 -12.47 0.32
N ILE A 101 -1.52 -11.77 1.10
CA ILE A 101 -1.88 -10.37 0.78
C ILE A 101 -0.73 -9.40 1.07
N ILE A 102 0.02 -9.62 2.15
CA ILE A 102 1.21 -8.81 2.48
C ILE A 102 2.27 -8.98 1.38
N HIS A 103 2.49 -10.20 0.90
CA HIS A 103 3.36 -10.44 -0.24
C HIS A 103 2.90 -9.68 -1.49
N SER A 104 1.60 -9.70 -1.78
CA SER A 104 1.01 -8.98 -2.93
C SER A 104 1.19 -7.47 -2.83
N ILE A 105 0.94 -6.89 -1.64
CA ILE A 105 1.16 -5.46 -1.35
C ILE A 105 2.63 -5.09 -1.57
N SER A 106 3.56 -5.90 -1.05
CA SER A 106 5.01 -5.68 -1.19
C SER A 106 5.45 -5.68 -2.66
N GLU A 107 5.00 -6.67 -3.44
CA GLU A 107 5.33 -6.78 -4.86
C GLU A 107 4.77 -5.63 -5.68
N LEU A 108 3.51 -5.24 -5.46
CA LEU A 108 2.89 -4.12 -6.16
C LEU A 108 3.56 -2.79 -5.81
N ASN A 109 3.85 -2.55 -4.54
CA ASN A 109 4.60 -1.36 -4.11
C ASN A 109 5.97 -1.31 -4.77
N ARG A 110 6.72 -2.41 -4.77
CA ARG A 110 8.03 -2.51 -5.42
C ARG A 110 7.93 -2.20 -6.92
N PHE A 111 6.92 -2.77 -7.58
CA PHE A 111 6.68 -2.54 -9.01
C PHE A 111 6.37 -1.07 -9.30
N ASN A 112 5.46 -0.46 -8.55
CA ASN A 112 5.06 0.94 -8.73
C ASN A 112 6.22 1.90 -8.47
N SER A 113 7.06 1.63 -7.45
CA SER A 113 8.28 2.40 -7.19
C SER A 113 9.25 2.37 -8.39
N VAL A 114 9.50 1.18 -8.95
CA VAL A 114 10.36 1.04 -10.14
C VAL A 114 9.77 1.80 -11.35
N LEU A 115 8.44 1.79 -11.50
CA LEU A 115 7.77 2.51 -12.58
C LEU A 115 7.94 4.02 -12.43
N ILE A 116 7.76 4.55 -11.21
CA ILE A 116 7.98 5.97 -10.90
C ILE A 116 9.43 6.36 -11.16
N GLU A 117 10.40 5.57 -10.69
CA GLU A 117 11.83 5.83 -10.92
C GLU A 117 12.16 5.93 -12.41
N LYS A 118 11.62 5.03 -13.23
CA LYS A 118 11.79 5.07 -14.68
C LYS A 118 11.15 6.31 -15.31
N SER A 119 9.92 6.65 -14.92
CA SER A 119 9.25 7.87 -15.41
C SER A 119 10.08 9.13 -15.08
N LEU A 120 10.59 9.24 -13.86
CA LEU A 120 11.46 10.35 -13.46
C LEU A 120 12.78 10.37 -14.25
N TYR A 121 13.38 9.22 -14.51
CA TYR A 121 14.58 9.11 -15.33
C TYR A 121 14.36 9.66 -16.75
N TYR A 122 13.25 9.31 -17.41
CA TYR A 122 12.93 9.80 -18.74
C TYR A 122 12.64 11.31 -18.76
N ILE A 123 11.90 11.82 -17.77
CA ILE A 123 11.64 13.26 -17.64
C ILE A 123 12.96 14.02 -17.46
N LYS A 124 13.83 13.57 -16.55
CA LYS A 124 15.14 14.19 -16.30
C LYS A 124 16.05 14.16 -17.53
N THR A 125 16.07 13.03 -18.25
CA THR A 125 16.86 12.90 -19.48
C THR A 125 16.37 13.86 -20.56
N SER A 126 15.04 13.94 -20.75
CA SER A 126 14.42 14.87 -21.70
C SER A 126 14.70 16.32 -21.33
N TYR A 127 14.59 16.67 -20.04
CA TYR A 127 14.91 17.99 -19.52
C TYR A 127 16.38 18.36 -19.79
N ASN A 128 17.32 17.47 -19.48
CA ASN A 128 18.75 17.69 -19.73
C ASN A 128 19.05 17.88 -21.22
N PHE A 129 18.42 17.07 -22.09
CA PHE A 129 18.55 17.20 -23.54
C PHE A 129 18.06 18.57 -24.01
N LEU A 130 16.86 19.00 -23.59
CA LEU A 130 16.33 20.32 -23.94
C LEU A 130 17.22 21.46 -23.45
N ASN A 131 17.79 21.33 -22.24
CA ASN A 131 18.71 22.33 -21.69
C ASN A 131 20.10 22.31 -22.36
N THR A 132 20.45 21.24 -23.09
CA THR A 132 21.68 21.18 -23.88
C THR A 132 21.57 22.08 -25.12
N PHE A 133 20.36 22.27 -25.64
CA PHE A 133 20.07 23.36 -26.57
C PHE A 133 19.75 24.59 -25.75
N ASP A 134 20.76 25.38 -25.40
CA ASP A 134 20.54 26.75 -24.96
C ASP A 134 19.85 27.51 -26.11
N VAL A 135 18.52 27.40 -26.20
CA VAL A 135 17.65 28.31 -26.95
C VAL A 135 17.53 29.58 -26.11
N ALA A 136 18.67 30.12 -25.65
CA ALA A 136 18.75 31.54 -25.38
C ALA A 136 18.27 32.22 -26.65
N ALA A 137 17.15 32.94 -26.55
CA ALA A 137 16.60 33.70 -27.65
C ALA A 137 17.74 34.49 -28.29
N ARG A 138 18.17 34.08 -29.50
CA ARG A 138 19.15 34.86 -30.26
C ARG A 138 18.57 36.26 -30.34
N PRO A 139 19.22 37.31 -29.81
CA PRO A 139 18.76 38.66 -30.02
C PRO A 139 18.65 38.81 -31.52
N LYS A 140 17.45 39.19 -31.97
CA LYS A 140 17.08 39.31 -33.38
C LYS A 140 18.28 39.88 -34.13
N ILE A 141 18.70 39.18 -35.18
CA ILE A 141 19.51 39.78 -36.23
C ILE A 141 18.65 40.92 -36.75
N SER A 142 18.84 42.12 -36.19
CA SER A 142 18.32 43.35 -36.77
C SER A 142 19.04 43.49 -38.10
N VAL A 143 18.35 43.04 -39.14
CA VAL A 143 18.67 43.36 -40.52
C VAL A 143 18.68 44.88 -40.64
N GLU A 144 19.75 45.35 -41.27
CA GLU A 144 20.12 46.69 -41.70
C GLU A 144 18.96 47.69 -41.94
N ALA A 145 19.19 48.94 -41.50
CA ALA A 145 19.01 50.15 -42.30
C ALA A 145 19.95 51.24 -41.79
#